data_AF-A0A432Q6A8-F1
#
_entry.id   AF-A0A432Q6A8-F1
#
_cell.length_a   1.000
_cell.length_b   1.000
_cell.length_c   1.000
_cell.angle_alpha   90.00
_cell.angle_beta   90.00
_cell.angle_gamma   90.00
#
_symmetry.space_group_name_H-M   'P 1'
#
loop_
_entity.id
_entity.type
_entity.pdbx_description
1 polymer ?
#
loop_
_entity_poly.entity_id
_entity_poly.type
_entity_poly.pdbx_seq_one_letter_code
_entity_poly.pdbx_strand_id
1 'polypeptide(L)'
;MRRIFYGLFCLLFLLSSCAGSPPTLPHLDQETPEPGGCPTLFPQGNYQYVHLIEFSMPGGKHGTAMGVTVIKDGTIHSTLMTVEGFVLFSAVFSDSLIINRAVPPFNKPGFAEGMMEDIKAIFSPSAGEARKGFFPGKQPVCRVTDGKRQRTDVFVNSNGCHQRNLYLASGQLLCTITGTECSKVPGVGVIPKKLILTSRQSGGYTLTMTLLNVEKLE
;
A
#
# COMPACT_ATOMS: atom_id res chain seq x y z
N MET A 1 39.11 18.59 -39.13
CA MET A 1 39.01 18.20 -37.71
C MET A 1 38.13 19.14 -36.87
N ARG A 2 38.31 20.47 -36.90
CA ARG A 2 37.53 21.42 -36.06
C ARG A 2 36.01 21.37 -36.22
N ARG A 3 35.48 21.10 -37.42
CA ARG A 3 34.03 21.01 -37.69
C ARG A 3 33.37 19.72 -37.16
N ILE A 4 34.11 18.62 -37.07
CA ILE A 4 33.61 17.34 -36.54
C ILE A 4 33.47 17.43 -35.01
N PHE A 5 34.37 18.16 -34.35
CA PHE A 5 34.33 18.36 -32.90
C PHE A 5 33.10 19.17 -32.45
N TYR A 6 32.72 20.21 -33.20
CA TYR A 6 31.49 20.98 -32.91
C TYR A 6 30.21 20.18 -33.18
N GLY A 7 30.20 19.34 -34.21
CA GLY A 7 29.07 18.45 -34.49
C GLY A 7 28.84 17.42 -33.39
N LEU A 8 29.93 16.82 -32.87
CA LEU A 8 29.86 15.84 -31.78
C LEU A 8 29.43 16.48 -30.44
N PHE A 9 29.89 17.71 -30.16
CA PHE A 9 29.52 18.45 -28.94
C PHE A 9 28.04 18.88 -28.95
N CYS A 10 27.49 19.27 -30.10
CA CYS A 10 26.06 19.58 -30.25
C CYS A 10 25.18 18.32 -30.07
N LEU A 11 25.63 17.17 -30.58
CA LEU A 11 24.91 15.90 -30.44
C LEU A 11 24.86 15.42 -28.98
N LEU A 12 25.93 15.63 -28.21
CA LEU A 12 25.98 15.30 -26.77
C LEU A 12 25.02 16.18 -25.93
N PHE A 13 24.82 17.45 -26.29
CA PHE A 13 23.85 18.32 -25.59
C PHE A 13 22.39 17.92 -25.85
N LEU A 14 22.06 17.48 -27.08
CA LEU A 14 20.70 17.06 -27.45
C LEU A 14 20.26 15.74 -26.76
N LEU A 15 21.21 14.89 -26.35
CA LEU A 15 20.92 13.63 -25.66
C LEU A 15 20.65 13.80 -24.15
N SER A 16 20.94 14.97 -23.57
CA SER A 16 20.73 15.23 -22.13
C SER A 16 19.33 15.73 -21.77
N SER A 17 18.47 16.01 -22.76
CA SER A 17 17.18 16.67 -22.54
C SER A 17 15.99 15.74 -22.27
N CYS A 18 16.20 14.43 -22.20
CA CYS A 18 15.15 13.45 -21.89
C CYS A 18 15.34 12.82 -20.49
N ALA A 19 15.71 13.61 -19.49
CA ALA A 19 15.48 13.21 -18.10
C ALA A 19 14.01 13.51 -17.77
N GLY A 20 13.13 12.52 -17.93
CA GLY A 20 11.73 12.65 -17.54
C GLY A 20 11.64 13.11 -16.08
N SER A 21 10.92 14.21 -15.84
CA SER A 21 10.76 14.76 -14.49
C SER A 21 10.31 13.66 -13.54
N PRO A 22 10.94 13.50 -12.36
CA PRO A 22 10.49 12.53 -11.39
C PRO A 22 9.01 12.81 -11.06
N PRO A 23 8.19 11.77 -10.89
CA PRO A 23 6.79 11.94 -10.55
C PRO A 23 6.68 12.78 -9.28
N THR A 24 6.08 13.97 -9.42
CA THR A 24 5.88 14.91 -8.32
C THR A 24 4.65 14.53 -7.51
N LEU A 25 4.77 14.64 -6.19
CA LEU A 25 3.65 14.51 -5.27
C LEU A 25 2.51 15.45 -5.73
N PRO A 26 1.26 14.96 -5.85
CA PRO A 26 0.15 15.81 -6.26
C PRO A 26 -0.09 16.95 -5.25
N HIS A 27 -0.31 18.16 -5.76
CA HIS A 27 -0.63 19.35 -4.96
C HIS A 27 -2.04 19.27 -4.36
N LEU A 28 -2.20 19.76 -3.13
CA LEU A 28 -3.50 19.89 -2.46
C LEU A 28 -3.93 21.35 -2.41
N ASP A 29 -5.15 21.61 -2.85
CA ASP A 29 -5.80 22.90 -2.70
C ASP A 29 -6.54 22.94 -1.35
N GLN A 30 -6.51 24.11 -0.70
CA GLN A 30 -7.28 24.41 0.52
C GLN A 30 -7.01 23.43 1.68
N GLU A 31 -5.72 23.18 1.96
CA GLU A 31 -5.32 22.31 3.05
C GLU A 31 -5.75 22.86 4.43
N THR A 32 -6.46 22.04 5.19
CA THR A 32 -6.80 22.31 6.59
C THR A 32 -6.43 21.11 7.47
N PRO A 33 -6.02 21.32 8.74
CA PRO A 33 -5.76 20.22 9.66
C PRO A 33 -6.99 19.30 9.80
N GLU A 34 -6.75 17.99 9.94
CA GLU A 34 -7.77 16.97 10.19
C GLU A 34 -7.44 16.23 11.50
N PRO A 35 -7.80 16.77 12.67
CA PRO A 35 -7.40 16.20 13.97
C PRO A 35 -7.92 14.79 14.22
N GLY A 36 -9.01 14.39 13.55
CA GLY A 36 -9.57 13.03 13.61
C GLY A 36 -8.78 11.99 12.81
N GLY A 37 -7.75 12.39 12.08
CA GLY A 37 -7.01 11.53 11.17
C GLY A 37 -7.76 11.25 9.86
N CYS A 38 -7.13 10.46 9.00
CA CYS A 38 -7.77 10.02 7.75
C CYS A 38 -8.57 8.72 7.96
N PRO A 39 -9.65 8.50 7.18
CA PRO A 39 -10.38 7.24 7.19
C PRO A 39 -9.48 6.03 6.91
N THR A 40 -9.85 4.87 7.47
CA THR A 40 -9.13 3.60 7.29
C THR A 40 -9.91 2.66 6.36
N LEU A 41 -9.19 1.78 5.65
CA LEU A 41 -9.81 0.76 4.78
C LEU A 41 -10.58 -0.30 5.57
N PHE A 42 -10.03 -0.68 6.72
CA PHE A 42 -10.62 -1.65 7.63
C PHE A 42 -10.94 -1.00 8.99
N PRO A 43 -11.97 -1.50 9.70
CA PRO A 43 -12.30 -1.06 11.04
C PRO A 43 -11.14 -1.24 12.01
N GLN A 44 -11.09 -0.36 13.01
CA GLN A 44 -10.07 -0.38 14.05
C GLN A 44 -10.54 -1.20 15.25
N GLY A 45 -9.62 -1.95 15.85
CA GLY A 45 -9.87 -2.80 17.01
C GLY A 45 -9.31 -4.21 16.83
N ASN A 46 -9.84 -5.13 17.62
CA ASN A 46 -9.39 -6.51 17.63
C ASN A 46 -10.19 -7.33 16.60
N TYR A 47 -9.51 -7.78 15.55
CA TYR A 47 -10.13 -8.46 14.41
C TYR A 47 -9.25 -9.54 13.82
N GLN A 48 -9.89 -10.57 13.28
CA GLN A 48 -9.28 -11.54 12.39
C GLN A 48 -9.87 -11.38 10.98
N TYR A 49 -8.99 -11.30 9.99
CA TYR A 49 -9.34 -11.26 8.58
C TYR A 49 -8.76 -12.45 7.85
N VAL A 50 -9.59 -13.12 7.06
CA VAL A 50 -9.18 -14.22 6.19
C VAL A 50 -9.40 -13.80 4.74
N HIS A 51 -8.35 -13.83 3.95
CA HIS A 51 -8.38 -13.46 2.54
C HIS A 51 -7.89 -14.60 1.65
N LEU A 52 -8.54 -14.78 0.50
CA LEU A 52 -7.92 -15.41 -0.65
C LEU A 52 -7.07 -14.34 -1.35
N ILE A 53 -5.79 -14.63 -1.60
CA ILE A 53 -4.83 -13.70 -2.18
C ILE A 53 -4.35 -14.28 -3.50
N GLU A 54 -4.62 -13.56 -4.58
CA GLU A 54 -4.08 -13.82 -5.90
C GLU A 54 -2.97 -12.81 -6.16
N PHE A 55 -1.76 -13.28 -6.43
CA PHE A 55 -0.62 -12.41 -6.73
C PHE A 55 -0.22 -12.54 -8.19
N SER A 56 0.13 -11.40 -8.79
CA SER A 56 0.69 -11.30 -10.13
C SER A 56 2.01 -10.55 -10.07
N MET A 57 3.05 -11.18 -10.62
CA MET A 57 4.41 -10.67 -10.67
C MET A 57 4.87 -10.46 -12.12
N PRO A 58 5.91 -9.66 -12.35
CA PRO A 58 6.54 -9.48 -13.65
C PRO A 58 6.96 -10.82 -14.26
N GLY A 59 6.83 -10.93 -15.58
CA GLY A 59 7.11 -12.16 -16.30
C GLY A 59 5.99 -13.20 -16.22
N GLY A 60 4.75 -12.79 -15.91
CA GLY A 60 3.55 -13.64 -15.99
C GLY A 60 3.40 -14.64 -14.86
N LYS A 61 4.27 -14.57 -13.83
CA LYS A 61 4.18 -15.42 -12.65
C LYS A 61 2.96 -15.03 -11.83
N HIS A 62 2.08 -16.00 -11.61
CA HIS A 62 0.88 -15.85 -10.82
C HIS A 62 0.80 -16.96 -9.80
N GLY A 63 0.01 -16.74 -8.75
CA GLY A 63 -0.30 -17.78 -7.78
C GLY A 63 -1.37 -17.34 -6.81
N THR A 64 -1.78 -18.28 -5.99
CA THR A 64 -2.87 -18.11 -5.03
C THR A 64 -2.42 -18.60 -3.66
N ALA A 65 -2.79 -17.85 -2.63
CA ALA A 65 -2.51 -18.17 -1.24
C ALA A 65 -3.70 -17.75 -0.36
N MET A 66 -3.79 -18.29 0.83
CA MET A 66 -4.66 -17.80 1.89
C MET A 66 -3.85 -16.94 2.85
N GLY A 67 -4.36 -15.76 3.15
CA GLY A 67 -3.81 -14.85 4.16
C GLY A 67 -4.72 -14.76 5.37
N VAL A 68 -4.17 -15.01 6.55
CA VAL A 68 -4.84 -14.75 7.83
C VAL A 68 -4.10 -13.60 8.50
N THR A 69 -4.80 -12.50 8.74
CA THR A 69 -4.26 -11.35 9.46
C THR A 69 -5.09 -11.10 10.71
N VAL A 70 -4.44 -11.17 11.86
CA VAL A 70 -5.03 -10.90 13.17
C VAL A 70 -4.45 -9.59 13.68
N ILE A 71 -5.32 -8.64 13.99
CA ILE A 71 -4.98 -7.41 14.69
C ILE A 71 -5.53 -7.57 16.10
N LYS A 72 -4.66 -7.52 17.11
CA LYS A 72 -5.06 -7.57 18.51
C LYS A 72 -4.17 -6.67 19.35
N ASP A 73 -4.78 -5.75 20.07
CA ASP A 73 -4.11 -4.84 21.00
C ASP A 73 -2.92 -4.09 20.35
N GLY A 74 -3.12 -3.65 19.11
CA GLY A 74 -2.11 -2.95 18.31
C GLY A 74 -1.05 -3.85 17.66
N THR A 75 -1.06 -5.16 17.92
CA THR A 75 -0.16 -6.14 17.30
C THR A 75 -0.79 -6.77 16.07
N ILE A 76 -0.01 -6.92 15.01
CA ILE A 76 -0.40 -7.59 13.77
C ILE A 76 0.28 -8.95 13.70
N HIS A 77 -0.49 -10.03 13.72
CA HIS A 77 -0.03 -11.37 13.34
C HIS A 77 -0.49 -11.63 11.91
N SER A 78 0.43 -12.00 11.02
CA SER A 78 0.08 -12.35 9.66
C SER A 78 0.65 -13.71 9.29
N THR A 79 -0.17 -14.53 8.66
CA THR A 79 0.22 -15.84 8.12
C THR A 79 -0.26 -15.94 6.69
N LEU A 80 0.66 -16.31 5.79
CA LEU A 80 0.38 -16.63 4.40
C LEU A 80 0.62 -18.13 4.20
N MET A 81 -0.35 -18.82 3.62
CA MET A 81 -0.30 -20.27 3.40
C MET A 81 -0.87 -20.65 2.04
N THR A 82 -0.53 -21.85 1.57
CA THR A 82 -1.23 -22.45 0.43
C THR A 82 -2.63 -22.90 0.83
N VAL A 83 -3.49 -23.22 -0.15
CA VAL A 83 -4.86 -23.71 0.13
C VAL A 83 -4.87 -25.06 0.84
N GLU A 84 -3.80 -25.84 0.72
CA GLU A 84 -3.56 -27.11 1.42
C GLU A 84 -3.06 -26.91 2.87
N GLY A 85 -2.86 -25.66 3.31
CA GLY A 85 -2.43 -25.32 4.68
C GLY A 85 -0.92 -25.28 4.87
N PHE A 86 -0.12 -25.32 3.81
CA PHE A 86 1.33 -25.17 3.95
C PHE A 86 1.71 -23.71 4.19
N VAL A 87 2.28 -23.41 5.37
CA VAL A 87 2.68 -22.05 5.74
C VAL A 87 3.91 -21.60 4.94
N LEU A 88 3.71 -20.59 4.10
CA LEU A 88 4.75 -19.95 3.28
C LEU A 88 5.46 -18.85 4.06
N PHE A 89 4.70 -18.06 4.83
CA PHE A 89 5.21 -16.97 5.64
C PHE A 89 4.39 -16.80 6.91
N SER A 90 5.04 -16.45 8.01
CA SER A 90 4.37 -16.01 9.23
C SER A 90 5.24 -14.99 9.96
N ALA A 91 4.63 -13.90 10.40
CA ALA A 91 5.30 -12.85 11.14
C ALA A 91 4.38 -12.16 12.15
N VAL A 92 5.01 -11.52 13.12
CA VAL A 92 4.37 -10.66 14.12
C VAL A 92 4.99 -9.27 14.03
N PHE A 93 4.16 -8.24 14.03
CA PHE A 93 4.59 -6.86 14.07
C PHE A 93 3.89 -6.13 15.21
N SER A 94 4.68 -5.67 16.18
CA SER A 94 4.28 -4.74 17.23
C SER A 94 5.21 -3.51 17.17
N ASP A 95 6.21 -3.45 18.03
CA ASP A 95 7.29 -2.44 17.99
C ASP A 95 8.41 -2.83 17.03
N SER A 96 8.59 -4.14 16.83
CA SER A 96 9.58 -4.73 15.93
C SER A 96 8.96 -5.86 15.12
N LEU A 97 9.51 -6.09 13.92
CA LEU A 97 9.15 -7.22 13.09
C LEU A 97 9.84 -8.50 13.58
N ILE A 98 9.05 -9.54 13.85
CA ILE A 98 9.53 -10.89 14.15
C ILE A 98 9.01 -11.84 13.06
N ILE A 99 9.92 -12.45 12.31
CA ILE A 99 9.58 -13.44 11.28
C ILE A 99 9.67 -14.83 11.91
N ASN A 100 8.52 -15.50 12.04
CA ASN A 100 8.45 -16.86 12.60
C ASN A 100 8.76 -17.92 11.53
N ARG A 101 8.37 -17.65 10.28
CA ARG A 101 8.59 -18.54 9.14
C ARG A 101 8.64 -17.76 7.84
N ALA A 102 9.56 -18.13 6.96
CA ALA A 102 9.61 -17.65 5.59
C ALA A 102 10.27 -18.71 4.71
N VAL A 103 9.53 -19.23 3.73
CA VAL A 103 10.08 -20.11 2.68
C VAL A 103 10.42 -19.28 1.43
N PRO A 104 11.31 -19.71 0.53
CA PRO A 104 11.52 -18.99 -0.72
C PRO A 104 10.22 -18.77 -1.51
N PRO A 105 10.00 -17.57 -2.11
CA PRO A 105 10.88 -16.41 -2.14
C PRO A 105 10.74 -15.44 -0.96
N PHE A 106 9.88 -15.73 0.02
CA PHE A 106 9.57 -14.85 1.16
C PHE A 106 10.75 -14.64 2.12
N ASN A 107 11.77 -15.51 2.06
CA ASN A 107 12.98 -15.41 2.86
C ASN A 107 14.08 -14.53 2.24
N LYS A 108 13.82 -13.88 1.11
CA LYS A 108 14.77 -12.93 0.51
C LYS A 108 14.91 -11.70 1.40
N PRO A 109 16.13 -11.14 1.57
CA PRO A 109 16.33 -9.92 2.35
C PRO A 109 15.42 -8.79 1.86
N GLY A 110 14.74 -8.11 2.79
CA GLY A 110 13.86 -6.98 2.49
C GLY A 110 12.46 -7.36 1.97
N PHE A 111 12.24 -8.61 1.53
CA PHE A 111 10.94 -9.02 1.01
C PHE A 111 9.90 -9.16 2.14
N ALA A 112 10.29 -9.81 3.23
CA ALA A 112 9.44 -10.00 4.40
C ALA A 112 9.08 -8.64 5.04
N GLU A 113 10.05 -7.74 5.14
CA GLU A 113 9.88 -6.39 5.64
C GLU A 113 8.89 -5.61 4.77
N GLY A 114 9.09 -5.58 3.45
CA GLY A 114 8.19 -4.87 2.52
C GLY A 114 6.77 -5.43 2.54
N MET A 115 6.61 -6.76 2.63
CA MET A 115 5.29 -7.37 2.75
C MET A 115 4.58 -6.96 4.05
N MET A 116 5.30 -6.87 5.16
CA MET A 116 4.71 -6.41 6.43
C MET A 116 4.43 -4.90 6.43
N GLU A 117 5.22 -4.09 5.71
CA GLU A 117 4.88 -2.68 5.46
C GLU A 117 3.57 -2.55 4.66
N ASP A 118 3.36 -3.38 3.64
CA ASP A 118 2.11 -3.45 2.89
C ASP A 118 0.92 -3.87 3.75
N ILE A 119 1.07 -4.93 4.57
CA ILE A 119 0.03 -5.39 5.50
C ILE A 119 -0.34 -4.25 6.47
N LYS A 120 0.66 -3.57 7.04
CA LYS A 120 0.41 -2.40 7.90
C LYS A 120 -0.29 -1.28 7.13
N ALA A 121 0.09 -1.01 5.89
CA ALA A 121 -0.56 0.00 5.06
C ALA A 121 -2.02 -0.34 4.72
N ILE A 122 -2.37 -1.62 4.63
CA ILE A 122 -3.75 -2.07 4.41
C ILE A 122 -4.59 -1.92 5.69
N PHE A 123 -4.09 -2.44 6.80
CA PHE A 123 -4.91 -2.71 7.99
C PHE A 123 -4.80 -1.64 9.08
N SER A 124 -3.72 -0.86 9.11
CA SER A 124 -3.49 0.14 10.15
C SER A 124 -3.81 1.57 9.68
N PRO A 125 -4.19 2.46 10.62
CA PRO A 125 -4.23 3.90 10.36
C PRO A 125 -2.83 4.38 9.97
N SER A 126 -2.76 5.36 9.07
CA SER A 126 -1.49 6.06 8.88
C SER A 126 -1.22 6.95 10.09
N ALA A 127 -0.05 6.77 10.70
CA ALA A 127 0.43 7.63 11.76
C ALA A 127 1.08 8.89 11.16
N GLY A 128 0.77 10.06 11.74
CA GLY A 128 1.33 11.33 11.31
C GLY A 128 0.33 12.47 11.36
N GLU A 129 0.75 13.64 10.87
CA GLU A 129 -0.12 14.80 10.75
C GLU A 129 -1.07 14.61 9.57
N ALA A 130 -2.38 14.65 9.86
CA ALA A 130 -3.42 14.55 8.85
C ALA A 130 -3.93 15.94 8.45
N ARG A 131 -4.10 16.15 7.14
CA ARG A 131 -4.71 17.33 6.54
C ARG A 131 -5.74 16.91 5.51
N LYS A 132 -6.85 17.62 5.43
CA LYS A 132 -7.82 17.48 4.34
C LYS A 132 -7.65 18.61 3.34
N GLY A 133 -7.94 18.33 2.08
CA GLY A 133 -7.96 19.31 1.01
C GLY A 133 -8.60 18.72 -0.23
N PHE A 134 -8.29 19.31 -1.37
CA PHE A 134 -8.81 18.88 -2.66
C PHE A 134 -7.69 18.70 -3.66
N PHE A 135 -7.80 17.69 -4.52
CA PHE A 135 -7.02 17.67 -5.75
C PHE A 135 -7.63 18.56 -6.83
N PRO A 136 -6.85 18.90 -7.88
CA PRO A 136 -7.38 19.55 -9.08
C PRO A 136 -8.64 18.82 -9.57
N GLY A 137 -9.75 19.55 -9.69
CA GLY A 137 -11.07 18.97 -9.98
C GLY A 137 -11.99 18.77 -8.77
N LYS A 138 -11.62 19.28 -7.58
CA LYS A 138 -12.43 19.26 -6.35
C LYS A 138 -12.68 17.85 -5.77
N GLN A 139 -11.82 16.89 -6.06
CA GLN A 139 -11.89 15.59 -5.41
C GLN A 139 -11.38 15.72 -3.96
N PRO A 140 -12.18 15.39 -2.94
CA PRO A 140 -11.74 15.46 -1.56
C PRO A 140 -10.70 14.40 -1.26
N VAL A 141 -9.67 14.78 -0.51
CA VAL A 141 -8.58 13.90 -0.14
C VAL A 141 -8.09 14.24 1.26
N CYS A 142 -7.75 13.21 2.02
CA CYS A 142 -7.07 13.34 3.29
C CYS A 142 -5.63 12.83 3.15
N ARG A 143 -4.65 13.67 3.46
CA ARG A 143 -3.22 13.35 3.38
C ARG A 143 -2.64 13.25 4.77
N VAL A 144 -1.99 12.13 5.07
CA VAL A 144 -1.15 11.97 6.26
C VAL A 144 0.30 12.13 5.88
N THR A 145 1.08 12.89 6.67
CA THR A 145 2.55 12.94 6.56
C THR A 145 3.17 12.38 7.83
N ASP A 146 4.01 11.36 7.69
CA ASP A 146 4.68 10.71 8.82
C ASP A 146 5.99 11.44 9.22
N GLY A 147 6.61 10.99 10.32
CA GLY A 147 7.89 11.55 10.80
C GLY A 147 9.08 11.36 9.84
N LYS A 148 8.97 10.45 8.87
CA LYS A 148 9.96 10.24 7.79
C LYS A 148 9.61 11.02 6.52
N ARG A 149 8.58 11.88 6.58
CA ARG A 149 8.03 12.65 5.45
C ARG A 149 7.46 11.79 4.32
N GLN A 150 7.17 10.52 4.57
CA GLN A 150 6.34 9.74 3.66
C GLN A 150 4.91 10.26 3.73
N ARG A 151 4.18 10.14 2.62
CA ARG A 151 2.81 10.64 2.54
C ARG A 151 1.85 9.53 2.17
N THR A 152 0.66 9.57 2.76
CA THR A 152 -0.45 8.70 2.40
C THR A 152 -1.66 9.54 2.08
N ASP A 153 -2.12 9.47 0.84
CA ASP A 153 -3.39 10.07 0.42
C ASP A 153 -4.51 9.06 0.55
N VAL A 154 -5.63 9.47 1.12
CA VAL A 154 -6.83 8.67 1.30
C VAL A 154 -7.98 9.34 0.57
N PHE A 155 -8.59 8.59 -0.34
CA PHE A 155 -9.77 8.98 -1.12
C PHE A 155 -10.97 8.23 -0.59
N VAL A 156 -12.10 8.93 -0.45
CA VAL A 156 -13.40 8.31 -0.17
C VAL A 156 -14.22 8.36 -1.44
N ASN A 157 -14.55 7.19 -1.98
CA ASN A 157 -15.43 7.07 -3.12
C ASN A 157 -16.89 7.23 -2.67
N SER A 158 -17.77 7.60 -3.60
CA SER A 158 -19.21 7.80 -3.33
C SER A 158 -19.92 6.53 -2.81
N ASN A 159 -19.39 5.36 -3.12
CA ASN A 159 -19.88 4.06 -2.63
C ASN A 159 -19.35 3.69 -1.23
N GLY A 160 -18.64 4.59 -0.56
CA GLY A 160 -18.02 4.36 0.74
C GLY A 160 -16.75 3.50 0.70
N CYS A 161 -16.31 3.07 -0.48
CA CYS A 161 -14.99 2.44 -0.60
C CYS A 161 -13.87 3.49 -0.50
N HIS A 162 -12.73 3.05 0.01
CA HIS A 162 -11.55 3.89 0.12
C HIS A 162 -10.47 3.46 -0.85
N GLN A 163 -9.66 4.42 -1.27
CA GLN A 163 -8.37 4.17 -1.92
C GLN A 163 -7.28 4.87 -1.12
N ARG A 164 -6.10 4.26 -1.04
CA ARG A 164 -4.90 4.86 -0.48
C ARG A 164 -3.80 4.89 -1.53
N ASN A 165 -3.10 6.02 -1.63
CA ASN A 165 -1.86 6.12 -2.39
C ASN A 165 -0.73 6.45 -1.41
N LEU A 166 0.31 5.63 -1.39
CA LEU A 166 1.47 5.81 -0.53
C LEU A 166 2.62 6.37 -1.34
N TYR A 167 3.32 7.36 -0.80
CA TYR A 167 4.40 8.07 -1.47
C TYR A 167 5.65 8.11 -0.60
N LEU A 168 6.80 7.95 -1.24
CA LEU A 168 8.09 8.19 -0.60
C LEU A 168 8.25 9.67 -0.21
N ALA A 169 9.25 9.95 0.62
CA ALA A 169 9.67 11.32 0.94
C ALA A 169 10.06 12.12 -0.32
N SER A 170 10.51 11.45 -1.39
CA SER A 170 10.78 12.06 -2.69
C SER A 170 9.51 12.49 -3.45
N GLY A 171 8.33 12.02 -3.05
CA GLY A 171 7.06 12.24 -3.76
C GLY A 171 6.73 11.15 -4.79
N GLN A 172 7.62 10.17 -4.99
CA GLN A 172 7.35 9.04 -5.88
C GLN A 172 6.29 8.12 -5.27
N LEU A 173 5.31 7.71 -6.10
CA LEU A 173 4.27 6.75 -5.73
C LEU A 173 4.90 5.37 -5.47
N LEU A 174 4.65 4.86 -4.27
CA LEU A 174 5.15 3.60 -3.75
C LEU A 174 4.19 2.45 -4.04
N CYS A 175 2.94 2.61 -3.64
CA CYS A 175 1.88 1.65 -3.88
C CYS A 175 0.51 2.34 -3.88
N THR A 176 -0.45 1.69 -4.50
CA THR A 176 -1.87 2.06 -4.46
C THR A 176 -2.66 0.89 -3.89
N ILE A 177 -3.54 1.18 -2.94
CA ILE A 177 -4.41 0.21 -2.29
C ILE A 177 -5.86 0.65 -2.54
N THR A 178 -6.64 -0.15 -3.26
CA THR A 178 -8.01 0.19 -3.61
C THR A 178 -8.95 -0.85 -3.04
N GLY A 179 -9.90 -0.41 -2.20
CA GLY A 179 -11.04 -1.22 -1.79
C GLY A 179 -12.16 -1.16 -2.83
N THR A 180 -12.76 -2.30 -3.13
CA THR A 180 -13.92 -2.43 -4.03
C THR A 180 -14.97 -3.33 -3.40
N GLU A 181 -16.19 -3.28 -3.94
CA GLU A 181 -17.32 -4.10 -3.48
C GLU A 181 -17.60 -3.93 -1.97
N CYS A 182 -17.50 -2.69 -1.49
CA CYS A 182 -17.64 -2.41 -0.07
C CYS A 182 -19.09 -2.61 0.39
N SER A 183 -19.24 -3.21 1.56
CA SER A 183 -20.55 -3.49 2.15
C SER A 183 -20.50 -3.31 3.65
N LYS A 184 -21.65 -2.95 4.23
CA LYS A 184 -21.80 -2.82 5.68
C LYS A 184 -21.95 -4.21 6.29
N VAL A 185 -21.01 -4.59 7.14
CA VAL A 185 -21.06 -5.82 7.94
C VAL A 185 -21.56 -5.46 9.35
N PRO A 186 -22.67 -6.07 9.82
CA PRO A 186 -23.19 -5.84 11.17
C PRO A 186 -22.11 -6.04 12.24
N GLY A 187 -22.01 -5.09 13.19
CA GLY A 187 -21.03 -5.14 14.28
C GLY A 187 -19.57 -4.81 13.88
N VAL A 188 -19.29 -4.62 12.59
CA VAL A 188 -17.94 -4.38 12.06
C VAL A 188 -17.83 -3.00 11.38
N GLY A 189 -18.76 -2.66 10.49
CA GLY A 189 -18.73 -1.40 9.73
C GLY A 189 -18.69 -1.62 8.21
N VAL A 190 -18.34 -0.59 7.45
CA VAL A 190 -18.15 -0.72 5.99
C VAL A 190 -16.77 -1.29 5.72
N ILE A 191 -16.70 -2.42 5.01
CA ILE A 191 -15.43 -3.06 4.66
C ILE A 191 -15.43 -3.43 3.18
N PRO A 192 -14.27 -3.40 2.50
CA PRO A 192 -14.13 -3.90 1.14
C PRO A 192 -14.21 -5.44 1.12
N LYS A 193 -15.03 -6.01 0.24
CA LYS A 193 -14.98 -7.46 -0.04
C LYS A 193 -13.80 -7.84 -0.91
N LYS A 194 -13.31 -6.89 -1.70
CA LYS A 194 -12.15 -7.06 -2.56
C LYS A 194 -11.20 -5.89 -2.39
N LEU A 195 -9.91 -6.19 -2.29
CA LEU A 195 -8.84 -5.20 -2.19
C LEU A 195 -7.80 -5.48 -3.25
N ILE A 196 -7.34 -4.42 -3.92
CA ILE A 196 -6.30 -4.50 -4.92
C ILE A 196 -5.13 -3.63 -4.44
N LEU A 197 -3.99 -4.26 -4.19
CA LEU A 197 -2.73 -3.57 -3.94
C LEU A 197 -1.88 -3.64 -5.19
N THR A 198 -1.44 -2.49 -5.70
CA THR A 198 -0.45 -2.40 -6.77
C THR A 198 0.81 -1.75 -6.22
N SER A 199 1.86 -2.56 -6.04
CA SER A 199 3.16 -2.07 -5.59
C SER A 199 4.01 -1.67 -6.79
N ARG A 200 4.73 -0.56 -6.64
CA ARG A 200 5.78 -0.12 -7.57
C ARG A 200 7.19 -0.38 -7.04
N GLN A 201 7.32 -0.98 -5.85
CA GLN A 201 8.60 -1.39 -5.28
C GLN A 201 9.11 -2.71 -5.88
N SER A 202 10.42 -2.93 -5.83
CA SER A 202 11.06 -4.26 -5.97
C SER A 202 10.59 -5.11 -7.16
N GLY A 203 10.48 -4.49 -8.35
CA GLY A 203 10.03 -5.14 -9.59
C GLY A 203 8.54 -4.97 -9.89
N GLY A 204 7.76 -4.47 -8.94
CA GLY A 204 6.32 -4.26 -9.06
C GLY A 204 5.53 -5.57 -8.92
N TYR A 205 4.35 -5.51 -8.32
CA TYR A 205 3.43 -6.64 -8.25
C TYR A 205 2.02 -6.14 -7.97
N THR A 206 1.05 -7.00 -8.24
CA THR A 206 -0.34 -6.78 -7.85
C THR A 206 -0.81 -7.90 -6.95
N LEU A 207 -1.43 -7.55 -5.83
CA LEU A 207 -2.16 -8.47 -4.97
C LEU A 207 -3.65 -8.16 -5.12
N THR A 208 -4.43 -9.17 -5.44
CA THR A 208 -5.88 -9.13 -5.37
C THR A 208 -6.30 -9.97 -4.18
N MET A 209 -6.93 -9.34 -3.20
CA MET A 209 -7.35 -9.95 -1.95
C MET A 209 -8.87 -9.99 -1.89
N THR A 210 -9.45 -11.19 -1.82
CA THR A 210 -10.88 -11.39 -1.63
C THR A 210 -11.13 -11.78 -0.18
N LEU A 211 -11.90 -10.96 0.53
CA LEU A 211 -12.25 -11.22 1.92
C LEU A 211 -13.19 -12.43 1.98
N LEU A 212 -12.73 -13.50 2.64
CA LEU A 212 -13.51 -14.71 2.88
C LEU A 212 -14.25 -14.62 4.22
N ASN A 213 -13.58 -14.10 5.25
CA ASN A 213 -14.18 -13.95 6.57
C ASN A 213 -13.59 -12.75 7.33
N VAL A 214 -14.42 -12.15 8.17
CA VAL A 214 -14.01 -11.17 9.18
C VAL A 214 -14.68 -11.52 10.50
N GLU A 215 -13.91 -11.52 11.57
CA GLU A 215 -14.39 -11.82 12.91
C GLU A 215 -13.86 -10.78 13.88
N LYS A 216 -14.73 -10.26 14.75
CA LYS A 216 -14.31 -9.41 15.86
C LYS A 216 -13.81 -10.31 16.98
N LEU A 217 -12.62 -10.02 17.49
CA LEU A 217 -12.03 -10.75 18.59
C LEU A 217 -12.38 -10.08 19.92
N GLU A 218 -12.49 -10.91 20.96
CA GLU A 218 -12.61 -10.48 22.35
C GLU A 218 -11.28 -9.97 22.92
#